data_AF-A0A382E417-F1
#
_entry.id   AF-A0A382E417-F1
#
_cell.length_a   1.000
_cell.length_b   1.000
_cell.length_c   1.000
_cell.angle_alpha   90.00
_cell.angle_beta   90.00
_cell.angle_gamma   90.00
#
_symmetry.space_group_name_H-M   'P 1'
#
loop_
_entity.id
_entity.type
_entity.pdbx_description
1 polymer ?
#
loop_
_entity_poly.entity_id
_entity_poly.type
_entity_poly.pdbx_seq_one_letter_code
_entity_poly.pdbx_strand_id
1 'polypeptide(L)'
;MRLAPKLLRRRQNSIWVRRNFEKFLEHSNRWLKPSRLRKDLAVRVGGPDMIQIPDGRLVAAVRFYGEEECWGRAWISPYWIDADAGTISEFQYLPSGGDTSYAVMVWHEDRLWVSYYSSHEKKTSIYLARVRLT
;
A
#
# COMPACT_ATOMS: atom_id res chain seq x y z
N MET A 1 8.84 -7.47 57.28
CA MET A 1 7.81 -6.45 57.01
C MET A 1 8.21 -5.70 55.72
N ARG A 2 7.26 -5.51 54.80
CA ARG A 2 7.30 -4.81 53.47
C ARG A 2 7.74 -5.60 52.21
N LEU A 3 6.70 -6.14 51.55
CA LEU A 3 6.33 -6.26 50.12
C LEU A 3 7.35 -5.91 49.00
N ALA A 4 7.32 -6.75 47.94
CA ALA A 4 7.96 -6.60 46.63
C ALA A 4 7.36 -5.47 45.75
N PRO A 5 7.93 -5.14 44.57
CA PRO A 5 7.44 -5.83 43.36
C PRO A 5 8.49 -6.20 42.30
N LYS A 6 8.06 -7.18 41.49
CA LYS A 6 8.67 -7.83 40.33
C LYS A 6 9.14 -6.84 39.26
N LEU A 7 10.38 -6.96 38.79
CA LEU A 7 10.81 -6.34 37.52
C LEU A 7 10.34 -7.20 36.35
N LEU A 8 9.41 -6.62 35.58
CA LEU A 8 8.83 -7.19 34.37
C LEU A 8 9.88 -7.34 33.25
N ARG A 9 9.69 -8.43 32.50
CA ARG A 9 10.32 -8.79 31.22
C ARG A 9 10.61 -7.59 30.29
N ARG A 10 11.83 -7.53 29.77
CA ARG A 10 12.09 -7.00 28.42
C ARG A 10 12.33 -8.18 27.48
N ARG A 11 11.30 -8.58 26.74
CA ARG A 11 11.47 -9.42 25.55
C ARG A 11 11.97 -8.55 24.42
N GLN A 12 13.19 -8.85 23.98
CA GLN A 12 13.77 -8.34 22.75
C GLN A 12 13.08 -9.08 21.59
N ASN A 13 12.06 -8.46 21.00
CA ASN A 13 11.46 -8.95 19.76
C ASN A 13 12.05 -8.16 18.60
N SER A 14 13.27 -8.50 18.18
CA SER A 14 13.75 -8.19 16.84
C SER A 14 13.11 -9.19 15.88
N ILE A 15 12.03 -8.79 15.21
CA ILE A 15 11.49 -9.54 14.07
C ILE A 15 12.25 -9.06 12.83
N TRP A 16 13.20 -9.87 12.38
CA TRP A 16 13.71 -9.81 11.02
C TRP A 16 12.91 -10.83 10.19
N VAL A 17 12.10 -10.36 9.24
CA VAL A 17 11.50 -11.24 8.23
C VAL A 17 12.24 -11.03 6.92
N ARG A 18 13.33 -11.77 6.71
CA ARG A 18 13.68 -12.23 5.36
C ARG A 18 12.92 -13.53 5.13
N ARG A 19 11.74 -13.44 4.51
CA ARG A 19 11.07 -14.62 3.95
C ARG A 19 11.25 -14.56 2.44
N ASN A 20 11.87 -15.61 1.90
CA ASN A 20 11.94 -15.90 0.47
C ASN A 20 10.58 -15.67 -0.18
N PHE A 21 10.51 -14.65 -1.02
CA PHE A 21 9.31 -14.20 -1.74
C PHE A 21 8.69 -15.33 -2.57
N GLU A 22 9.52 -16.25 -3.08
CA GLU A 22 9.13 -17.42 -3.88
C GLU A 22 8.16 -18.36 -3.15
N LYS A 23 8.37 -18.63 -1.86
CA LYS A 23 7.49 -19.53 -1.09
C LYS A 23 6.11 -18.93 -0.81
N PHE A 24 6.00 -17.60 -0.80
CA PHE A 24 4.70 -16.92 -0.64
C PHE A 24 3.87 -17.00 -1.93
N LEU A 25 4.51 -16.88 -3.10
CA LEU A 25 3.86 -17.06 -4.39
C LEU A 25 3.35 -18.50 -4.56
N GLU A 26 4.15 -19.49 -4.20
CA GLU A 26 3.76 -20.90 -4.29
C GLU A 26 2.58 -21.26 -3.37
N HIS A 27 2.53 -20.68 -2.16
CA HIS A 27 1.44 -20.92 -1.21
C HIS A 27 0.14 -20.18 -1.58
N SER A 28 0.22 -18.98 -2.16
CA SER A 28 -0.94 -18.23 -2.63
C SER A 28 -1.55 -18.83 -3.89
N ASN A 29 -0.72 -19.37 -4.80
CA ASN A 29 -1.18 -20.07 -6.01
C ASN A 29 -1.96 -21.37 -5.70
N ARG A 30 -1.84 -21.94 -4.49
CA ARG A 30 -2.59 -23.14 -4.08
C ARG A 30 -4.09 -22.86 -3.82
N TRP A 31 -4.44 -21.60 -3.55
CA TRP A 31 -5.82 -21.16 -3.29
C TRP A 31 -6.46 -20.43 -4.47
N LEU A 32 -5.65 -20.08 -5.47
CA LEU A 32 -6.08 -19.43 -6.70
C LEU A 32 -6.07 -20.46 -7.83
N LYS A 33 -7.21 -21.11 -8.08
CA LYS A 33 -7.36 -21.81 -9.37
C LYS A 33 -7.15 -20.77 -10.48
N PRO A 34 -6.34 -21.03 -11.51
CA PRO A 34 -6.16 -20.08 -12.61
C PRO A 34 -7.52 -19.90 -13.30
N SER A 35 -8.21 -18.80 -12.99
CA SER A 35 -9.30 -18.33 -13.84
C SER A 35 -8.65 -17.74 -15.09
N ARG A 36 -9.30 -17.89 -16.26
CA ARG A 36 -8.89 -17.25 -17.53
C ARG A 36 -8.92 -15.70 -17.49
N LEU A 37 -9.08 -15.09 -16.31
CA LEU A 37 -9.45 -13.69 -16.10
C LEU A 37 -8.39 -12.90 -15.31
N ARG A 38 -7.16 -13.40 -15.18
CA ARG A 38 -6.06 -12.65 -14.57
C ARG A 38 -5.19 -12.01 -15.65
N LYS A 39 -5.04 -10.68 -15.59
CA LYS A 39 -4.04 -9.92 -16.34
C LYS A 39 -3.01 -9.39 -15.36
N ASP A 40 -1.74 -9.56 -15.68
CA ASP A 40 -0.65 -8.99 -14.88
C ASP A 40 -0.41 -7.53 -15.30
N LEU A 41 -0.27 -6.64 -14.32
CA LEU A 41 -0.07 -5.20 -14.55
C LEU A 41 1.33 -4.86 -15.10
N ALA A 42 2.26 -5.82 -15.11
CA ALA A 42 3.69 -5.65 -15.43
C ALA A 42 4.45 -4.60 -14.59
N VAL A 43 3.81 -4.01 -13.57
CA VAL A 43 4.41 -3.05 -12.63
C VAL A 43 4.38 -3.58 -11.21
N ARG A 44 5.40 -3.22 -10.43
CA ARG A 44 5.47 -3.58 -9.01
C ARG A 44 4.69 -2.55 -8.21
N VAL A 45 3.67 -3.01 -7.51
CA VAL A 45 2.87 -2.21 -6.57
C VAL A 45 2.78 -2.93 -5.22
N GLY A 46 2.64 -2.16 -4.14
CA GLY A 46 2.54 -2.68 -2.77
C GLY A 46 1.46 -1.99 -1.95
N GLY A 47 0.95 -2.69 -0.93
CA GLY A 47 -0.10 -2.20 -0.03
C GLY A 47 -1.30 -1.57 -0.73
N PRO A 48 -1.92 -2.25 -1.72
CA PRO A 48 -3.02 -1.68 -2.46
C PRO A 48 -4.29 -1.61 -1.62
N ASP A 49 -4.97 -0.47 -1.69
CA ASP A 49 -6.40 -0.36 -1.42
C ASP A 49 -7.12 -0.01 -2.71
N MET A 50 -8.32 -0.54 -2.92
CA MET A 50 -9.06 -0.38 -4.17
C MET A 50 -10.55 -0.19 -3.89
N ILE A 51 -11.15 0.83 -4.51
CA ILE A 51 -12.58 1.12 -4.41
C ILE A 51 -13.18 1.39 -5.79
N GLN A 52 -14.48 1.16 -5.92
CA GLN A 52 -15.27 1.69 -7.02
C GLN A 52 -15.90 3.01 -6.57
N ILE A 53 -15.75 4.07 -7.37
CA ILE A 53 -16.37 5.38 -7.10
C ILE A 53 -17.77 5.46 -7.74
N PRO A 54 -18.62 6.46 -7.41
CA PRO A 54 -20.03 6.46 -7.82
C PRO A 54 -20.29 6.46 -9.32
N ASP A 55 -19.36 6.95 -10.13
CA ASP A 55 -19.46 6.92 -11.60
C ASP A 55 -19.09 5.56 -12.22
N GLY A 56 -18.78 4.57 -11.39
CA GLY A 56 -18.47 3.20 -11.79
C GLY A 56 -16.98 2.95 -12.07
N ARG A 57 -16.13 3.97 -12.11
CA ARG A 57 -14.69 3.79 -12.32
C ARG A 57 -14.03 3.14 -11.10
N LEU A 58 -12.93 2.41 -11.35
CA LEU A 58 -12.11 1.80 -10.33
C LEU A 58 -10.89 2.66 -10.02
N VAL A 59 -10.62 2.85 -8.73
CA VAL A 59 -9.46 3.57 -8.24
C VAL A 59 -8.68 2.66 -7.31
N ALA A 60 -7.36 2.65 -7.43
CA ALA A 60 -6.45 2.06 -6.46
C ALA A 60 -5.50 3.10 -5.89
N ALA A 61 -5.23 3.05 -4.59
CA ALA A 61 -4.09 3.72 -3.99
C ALA A 61 -3.05 2.66 -3.66
N VAL A 62 -1.84 2.85 -4.17
CA VAL A 62 -0.76 1.88 -4.04
C VAL A 62 0.53 2.57 -3.64
N ARG A 63 1.43 1.81 -3.01
CA ARG A 63 2.85 2.13 -3.01
C ARG A 63 3.43 1.70 -4.36
N PHE A 64 3.73 2.67 -5.19
CA PHE A 64 4.43 2.44 -6.45
C PHE A 64 5.94 2.38 -6.20
N TYR A 65 6.64 1.58 -6.99
CA TYR A 65 8.10 1.47 -6.95
C TYR A 65 8.66 1.91 -8.30
N GLY A 66 9.61 2.84 -8.28
CA GLY A 66 10.37 3.20 -9.48
C GLY A 66 11.19 2.02 -10.01
N GLU A 67 11.70 2.17 -11.23
CA GLU A 67 12.40 1.12 -11.99
C GLU A 67 13.77 0.70 -11.39
N GLU A 68 14.24 1.36 -10.33
CA GLU A 68 15.54 1.05 -9.72
C GLU A 68 15.51 -0.27 -8.91
N GLU A 69 16.41 -1.19 -9.29
CA GLU A 69 16.42 -2.61 -8.90
C GLU A 69 16.62 -2.89 -7.39
N CYS A 70 17.00 -1.90 -6.58
CA CYS A 70 17.21 -2.08 -5.14
C CYS A 70 16.79 -0.83 -4.35
N TRP A 71 15.70 -0.94 -3.58
CA TRP A 71 15.20 0.13 -2.68
C TRP A 71 15.02 1.50 -3.37
N GLY A 72 14.68 1.49 -4.65
CA GLY A 72 14.41 2.68 -5.44
C GLY A 72 13.31 3.56 -4.84
N ARG A 73 13.18 4.78 -5.40
CA ARG A 73 12.13 5.73 -5.03
C ARG A 73 10.76 5.03 -5.00
N ALA A 74 10.06 5.16 -3.88
CA ALA A 74 8.69 4.68 -3.74
C ALA A 74 7.79 5.85 -3.31
N TRP A 75 6.56 5.84 -3.82
CA TRP A 75 5.59 6.88 -3.51
C TRP A 75 4.17 6.34 -3.48
N ILE A 76 3.28 7.12 -2.87
CA ILE A 76 1.85 6.84 -2.81
C ILE A 76 1.16 7.72 -3.83
N SER A 77 0.29 7.12 -4.63
CA SER A 77 -0.59 7.84 -5.54
C SER A 77 -1.88 7.05 -5.77
N PRO A 78 -3.00 7.75 -5.99
CA PRO A 78 -4.16 7.17 -6.61
C PRO A 78 -3.94 6.93 -8.11
N TYR A 79 -4.42 5.78 -8.57
CA TYR A 79 -4.38 5.31 -9.95
C TYR A 79 -5.78 4.94 -10.42
N TRP A 80 -6.09 5.25 -11.67
CA TRP A 80 -7.20 4.62 -12.36
C TRP A 80 -6.84 3.19 -12.72
N ILE A 81 -7.80 2.27 -12.59
CA ILE A 81 -7.65 0.90 -13.05
C ILE A 81 -8.55 0.69 -14.26
N ASP A 82 -7.92 0.26 -15.36
CA ASP A 82 -8.62 -0.34 -16.48
C ASP A 82 -8.50 -1.86 -16.35
N ALA A 83 -9.57 -2.50 -15.86
CA ALA A 83 -9.62 -3.94 -15.65
C ALA A 83 -9.63 -4.72 -16.97
N ASP A 84 -10.19 -4.13 -18.03
CA ASP A 84 -10.28 -4.75 -19.35
C ASP A 84 -8.93 -4.71 -20.05
N ALA A 85 -8.18 -3.60 -19.98
CA ALA A 85 -6.83 -3.51 -20.50
C ALA A 85 -5.80 -4.21 -19.60
N GLY A 86 -6.08 -4.31 -18.29
CA GLY A 86 -5.10 -4.77 -17.30
C GLY A 86 -4.01 -3.72 -17.07
N THR A 87 -4.39 -2.45 -17.02
CA THR A 87 -3.46 -1.31 -16.89
C THR A 87 -3.87 -0.40 -15.75
N ILE A 88 -2.89 0.35 -15.22
CA ILE A 88 -3.13 1.43 -14.27
C ILE A 88 -2.52 2.73 -14.76
N SER A 89 -3.16 3.86 -14.46
CA SER A 89 -2.64 5.19 -14.80
C SER A 89 -2.71 6.10 -13.58
N GLU A 90 -1.56 6.67 -13.21
CA GLU A 90 -1.46 7.63 -12.11
C GLU A 90 -2.25 8.89 -12.46
N PHE A 91 -3.02 9.43 -11.50
CA PHE A 91 -3.71 10.71 -11.72
C PHE A 91 -3.40 11.76 -10.65
N GLN A 92 -2.86 11.37 -9.50
CA GLN A 92 -2.49 12.34 -8.47
C GLN A 92 -1.29 11.85 -7.66
N TYR A 93 -0.15 12.54 -7.80
CA TYR A 93 0.97 12.35 -6.89
C TYR A 93 0.61 12.83 -5.47
N LEU A 94 0.93 12.03 -4.44
CA LEU A 94 0.84 12.44 -3.04
C LEU A 94 2.25 12.63 -2.44
N PRO A 95 2.47 13.65 -1.58
CA PRO A 95 3.75 13.86 -0.90
C PRO A 95 4.28 12.58 -0.24
N SER A 96 5.42 12.10 -0.73
CA SER A 96 5.97 10.80 -0.38
C SER A 96 7.49 10.86 -0.23
N GLY A 97 8.05 10.05 0.67
CA GLY A 97 9.48 10.04 0.95
C GLY A 97 9.85 9.21 2.18
N GLY A 98 11.08 8.71 2.21
CA GLY A 98 11.54 7.79 3.25
C GLY A 98 10.70 6.52 3.30
N ASP A 99 10.21 6.16 4.49
CA ASP A 99 9.25 5.08 4.63
C ASP A 99 7.82 5.60 4.37
N THR A 100 7.12 5.00 3.41
CA THR A 100 5.77 5.39 3.02
C THR A 100 5.02 4.18 2.47
N SER A 101 3.78 3.95 2.90
CA SER A 101 2.97 2.78 2.52
C SER A 101 1.54 2.87 3.11
N TYR A 102 0.76 1.81 2.88
CA TYR A 102 -0.56 1.52 3.47
C TYR A 102 -1.55 2.67 3.29
N ALA A 103 -1.75 3.04 2.03
CA ALA A 103 -2.83 3.94 1.68
C ALA A 103 -4.19 3.25 1.88
N VAL A 104 -5.16 4.01 2.36
CA VAL A 104 -6.57 3.61 2.45
C VAL A 104 -7.41 4.75 1.90
N MET A 105 -8.44 4.41 1.14
CA MET A 105 -9.31 5.33 0.44
C MET A 105 -10.75 5.24 0.92
N VAL A 106 -11.43 6.37 0.91
CA VAL A 106 -12.89 6.42 1.06
C VAL A 106 -13.46 7.49 0.13
N TRP A 107 -14.61 7.19 -0.48
CA TRP A 107 -15.39 8.20 -1.17
C TRP A 107 -16.31 8.91 -0.19
N HIS A 108 -16.17 10.22 -0.04
CA HIS A 108 -16.96 11.01 0.89
C HIS A 108 -17.10 12.46 0.42
N GLU A 109 -18.31 13.01 0.43
CA GLU A 109 -18.62 14.38 -0.01
C GLU A 109 -18.07 14.70 -1.42
N ASP A 110 -18.38 13.85 -2.39
CA ASP A 110 -17.96 13.97 -3.81
C ASP A 110 -16.45 14.12 -4.02
N ARG A 111 -15.67 13.55 -3.08
CA ARG A 111 -14.22 13.58 -3.11
C ARG A 111 -13.66 12.22 -2.71
N LEU A 112 -12.50 11.94 -3.27
CA LEU A 112 -11.68 10.82 -2.83
C LEU A 112 -10.82 11.29 -1.66
N TRP A 113 -10.98 10.64 -0.51
CA TRP A 113 -10.12 10.85 0.65
C TRP A 113 -9.10 9.72 0.73
N VAL A 114 -7.85 10.06 1.01
CA VAL A 114 -6.76 9.08 1.08
C VAL A 114 -5.96 9.30 2.37
N SER A 115 -5.93 8.29 3.24
CA SER A 115 -5.06 8.24 4.41
C SER A 115 -3.85 7.37 4.12
N TYR A 116 -2.66 7.80 4.51
CA TYR A 116 -1.42 7.04 4.33
C TYR A 116 -0.35 7.52 5.32
N TYR A 117 0.69 6.72 5.56
CA TYR A 117 1.86 7.21 6.32
C TYR A 117 3.02 7.58 5.39
N SER A 118 3.84 8.53 5.83
CA SER A 118 5.06 8.92 5.13
C SER A 118 6.09 9.54 6.07
N SER A 119 7.37 9.49 5.70
CA SER A 119 8.47 10.18 6.39
C SER A 119 9.05 11.34 5.56
N HIS A 120 8.33 11.84 4.55
CA HIS A 120 8.84 12.90 3.66
C HIS A 120 9.17 14.21 4.38
N GLU A 121 8.57 14.44 5.56
CA GLU A 121 8.89 15.58 6.44
C GLU A 121 9.83 15.19 7.59
N LYS A 122 10.75 14.24 7.34
CA LYS A 122 11.76 13.69 8.26
C LYS A 122 11.21 12.74 9.33
N LYS A 123 10.12 13.09 10.00
CA LYS A 123 9.46 12.22 11.00
C LYS A 123 8.27 11.51 10.36
N THR A 124 8.12 10.20 10.60
CA THR A 124 6.96 9.44 10.15
C THR A 124 5.68 10.00 10.76
N SER A 125 4.74 10.36 9.90
CA SER A 125 3.42 10.88 10.25
C SER A 125 2.35 10.22 9.39
N ILE A 126 1.09 10.32 9.83
CA ILE A 126 -0.08 9.94 9.05
C ILE A 126 -0.62 11.20 8.37
N TYR A 127 -0.84 11.11 7.06
CA TYR A 127 -1.34 12.19 6.23
C TYR A 127 -2.73 11.85 5.73
N LEU A 128 -3.54 12.89 5.55
CA LEU A 128 -4.86 12.80 4.95
C LEU A 128 -4.92 13.74 3.74
N ALA A 129 -5.15 13.18 2.56
CA ALA A 129 -5.30 13.93 1.32
C ALA A 129 -6.76 13.94 0.88
N ARG A 130 -7.21 15.09 0.36
CA ARG A 130 -8.49 15.24 -0.35
C ARG A 130 -8.17 15.41 -1.82
N VAL A 131 -8.54 14.43 -2.63
CA VAL A 131 -8.28 14.42 -4.06
C VAL A 131 -9.58 14.72 -4.79
N ARG A 132 -9.57 15.82 -5.55
CA ARG A 132 -10.67 16.16 -6.45
C ARG A 132 -10.43 15.42 -7.76
N LEU A 133 -11.41 14.63 -8.17
CA LEU A 133 -11.41 13.99 -9.48
C LEU A 133 -11.90 15.03 -10.49
N THR A 134 -11.12 15.23 -11.55
CA THR A 134 -11.48 16.05 -12.71
C THR A 134 -11.70 15.16 -13.91
#